data_AF-A0A7S4T734-F1
#
_entry.id   AF-A0A7S4T734-F1
#
_cell.length_a   1.000
_cell.length_b   1.000
_cell.length_c   1.000
_cell.angle_alpha   90.00
_cell.angle_beta   90.00
_cell.angle_gamma   90.00
#
_symmetry.space_group_name_H-M   'P 1'
#
loop_
_entity.id
_entity.type
_entity.pdbx_description
1 polymer ?
#
loop_
_entity_poly.entity_id
_entity_poly.type
_entity_poly.pdbx_seq_one_letter_code
_entity_poly.pdbx_strand_id
1 'polypeptide(L)'
;MSRAAPAAVGVVLLACGQLAAALRTQGQSKAAPSGSQDGRCLEISDRETCENSRARLNVTCRGWGGSACLPRRGAKAESITDPAICEQALMLLGVETLGWGGKCLAPGAACGDSKARFGLTCAGWGGSSCLAPDDSARLITNKTICENSMAWLGIPSQG
;
A
#
# COMPACT_ATOMS: atom_id res chain seq x y z
N MET A 1 -80.38 -0.12 5.08
CA MET A 1 -80.71 -0.83 3.83
C MET A 1 -79.36 -1.31 3.27
N SER A 2 -78.81 -2.49 3.63
CA SER A 2 -79.41 -3.82 3.84
C SER A 2 -80.01 -4.32 2.52
N ARG A 3 -79.60 -5.42 1.86
CA ARG A 3 -78.73 -6.59 2.15
C ARG A 3 -77.86 -6.90 0.88
N ALA A 4 -76.88 -7.81 0.80
CA ALA A 4 -76.87 -9.22 1.24
C ALA A 4 -75.47 -9.88 1.33
N ALA A 5 -75.43 -11.02 2.03
CA ALA A 5 -74.34 -12.02 2.06
C ALA A 5 -74.64 -13.10 0.95
N PRO A 6 -74.08 -14.35 0.90
CA PRO A 6 -73.15 -15.08 1.78
C PRO A 6 -71.78 -15.30 1.07
N ALA A 7 -70.86 -16.24 1.39
CA ALA A 7 -70.86 -17.40 2.28
C ALA A 7 -69.44 -17.69 2.85
N ALA A 8 -69.23 -18.88 3.44
CA ALA A 8 -67.94 -19.34 3.96
C ALA A 8 -67.61 -20.78 3.52
N VAL A 9 -66.33 -21.04 3.20
CA VAL A 9 -65.63 -22.33 3.26
C VAL A 9 -64.14 -22.01 3.52
N GLY A 10 -63.39 -22.67 4.40
CA GLY A 10 -63.73 -23.76 5.31
C GLY A 10 -62.69 -24.88 5.29
N VAL A 11 -61.63 -24.76 6.12
CA VAL A 11 -60.67 -25.85 6.47
C VAL A 11 -59.77 -26.22 5.25
N VAL A 12 -58.50 -26.63 5.32
CA VAL A 12 -57.85 -27.66 6.17
C VAL A 12 -56.39 -27.31 6.48
N LEU A 13 -56.02 -27.39 7.76
CA LEU A 13 -54.62 -27.54 8.20
C LEU A 13 -54.25 -29.02 8.10
N LEU A 14 -53.22 -29.35 7.33
CA LEU A 14 -52.64 -30.69 7.29
C LEU A 14 -51.11 -30.58 7.32
N ALA A 15 -50.53 -31.13 8.38
CA ALA A 15 -49.10 -31.10 8.65
C ALA A 15 -48.42 -32.42 8.27
N CYS A 16 -47.07 -32.40 8.33
CA CYS A 16 -46.14 -33.53 8.21
C CYS A 16 -45.88 -34.08 6.79
N GLY A 17 -44.59 -34.09 6.43
CA GLY A 17 -44.06 -34.60 5.18
C GLY A 17 -42.58 -34.22 5.02
N GLN A 18 -41.70 -34.86 5.78
CA GLN A 18 -40.25 -34.65 5.69
C GLN A 18 -39.71 -35.18 4.36
N LEU A 19 -38.77 -34.47 3.71
CA LEU A 19 -37.69 -35.08 2.92
C LEU A 19 -36.54 -34.09 2.64
N ALA A 20 -35.35 -34.69 2.57
CA ALA A 20 -34.03 -34.23 2.17
C ALA A 20 -33.92 -33.08 1.12
N ALA A 21 -32.81 -32.34 1.02
CA ALA A 21 -31.62 -32.21 1.87
C ALA A 21 -30.77 -30.98 1.46
N ALA A 22 -29.86 -30.59 2.36
CA ALA A 22 -28.59 -29.89 2.13
C ALA A 22 -28.31 -29.23 0.75
N LEU A 23 -28.53 -27.92 0.66
CA LEU A 23 -27.69 -27.01 -0.12
C LEU A 23 -27.62 -25.62 0.55
N ARG A 24 -27.28 -25.61 1.84
CA ARG A 24 -26.70 -24.40 2.46
C ARG A 24 -25.27 -24.30 1.98
N THR A 25 -25.06 -23.54 0.90
CA THR A 25 -23.72 -23.14 0.44
C THR A 25 -23.09 -22.28 1.54
N GLN A 26 -22.41 -22.94 2.48
CA GLN A 26 -21.58 -22.26 3.45
C GLN A 26 -20.38 -21.69 2.71
N GLY A 27 -20.55 -20.46 2.19
CA GLY A 27 -19.48 -19.54 1.88
C GLY A 27 -18.76 -19.13 3.17
N GLN A 28 -18.21 -20.10 3.90
CA GLN A 28 -17.20 -19.87 4.92
C GLN A 28 -15.93 -19.42 4.20
N SER A 29 -15.93 -18.15 3.80
CA SER A 29 -14.73 -17.34 3.71
C SER A 29 -14.13 -17.32 5.11
N LYS A 30 -13.38 -18.38 5.43
CA LYS A 30 -12.73 -18.60 6.71
C LYS A 30 -11.67 -17.52 6.87
N ALA A 31 -12.09 -16.37 7.40
CA ALA A 31 -11.24 -15.26 7.72
C ALA A 31 -10.18 -15.77 8.69
N ALA A 32 -8.96 -15.97 8.16
CA ALA A 32 -7.84 -16.40 8.97
C ALA A 32 -7.64 -15.41 10.12
N PRO A 33 -7.34 -15.88 11.35
CA PRO A 33 -7.26 -15.02 12.51
C PRO A 33 -6.23 -13.91 12.27
N SER A 34 -6.71 -12.67 12.20
CA SER A 34 -5.94 -11.48 11.84
C SER A 34 -5.10 -10.95 13.02
N GLY A 35 -4.49 -11.86 13.78
CA GLY A 35 -3.60 -11.56 14.90
C GLY A 35 -2.14 -11.82 14.53
N SER A 36 -1.30 -10.80 14.75
CA SER A 36 0.17 -10.91 14.79
C SER A 36 0.93 -11.43 13.56
N GLN A 37 0.30 -11.64 12.39
CA GLN A 37 1.03 -12.12 11.21
C GLN A 37 1.85 -11.04 10.47
N ASP A 38 1.52 -9.75 10.62
CA ASP A 38 2.23 -8.66 9.93
C ASP A 38 3.74 -8.64 10.25
N GLY A 39 4.13 -8.93 11.50
CA GLY A 39 5.54 -8.97 11.91
C GLY A 39 6.37 -10.05 11.19
N ARG A 40 5.77 -11.20 10.87
CA ARG A 40 6.45 -12.31 10.18
C ARG A 40 6.86 -11.99 8.74
N CYS A 41 6.31 -10.95 8.13
CA CYS A 41 6.75 -10.50 6.82
C CYS A 41 8.16 -9.91 6.86
N LEU A 42 8.50 -9.16 7.93
CA LEU A 42 9.80 -8.52 8.09
C LEU A 42 10.95 -9.53 8.29
N GLU A 43 10.62 -10.77 8.70
CA GLU A 43 11.56 -11.90 8.83
C GLU A 43 11.89 -12.56 7.48
N ILE A 44 11.11 -12.30 6.43
CA ILE A 44 11.31 -12.88 5.09
C ILE A 44 12.24 -11.98 4.30
N SER A 45 13.53 -12.32 4.27
CA SER A 45 14.61 -11.63 3.53
C SER A 45 14.91 -12.21 2.14
N ASP A 46 14.01 -13.04 1.60
CA ASP A 46 14.09 -13.61 0.25
C ASP A 46 12.86 -13.21 -0.60
N ARG A 47 13.12 -12.79 -1.85
CA ARG A 47 12.08 -12.29 -2.76
C ARG A 47 11.11 -13.40 -3.17
N GLU A 48 11.61 -14.58 -3.54
CA GLU A 48 10.78 -15.70 -4.00
C GLU A 48 9.85 -16.19 -2.87
N THR A 49 10.39 -16.28 -1.65
CA THR A 49 9.63 -16.64 -0.43
C THR A 49 8.63 -15.56 -0.05
N CYS A 50 8.92 -14.28 -0.30
CA CYS A 50 7.97 -13.18 -0.09
C CYS A 50 6.78 -13.24 -1.06
N GLU A 51 7.06 -13.40 -2.36
CA GLU A 51 6.06 -13.54 -3.42
C GLU A 51 5.17 -14.77 -3.20
N ASN A 52 5.75 -15.87 -2.71
CA ASN A 52 5.05 -17.12 -2.40
C ASN A 52 4.66 -17.27 -0.91
N SER A 53 4.73 -16.19 -0.12
CA SER A 53 4.59 -16.23 1.35
C SER A 53 3.28 -16.86 1.84
N ARG A 54 2.19 -16.63 1.10
CA ARG A 54 0.87 -17.22 1.37
C ARG A 54 0.84 -18.73 1.18
N ALA A 55 1.54 -19.24 0.17
CA ALA A 55 1.60 -20.67 -0.13
C ALA A 55 2.61 -21.41 0.75
N ARG A 56 3.79 -20.81 0.99
CA ARG A 56 4.91 -21.46 1.70
C ARG A 56 4.84 -21.32 3.22
N LEU A 57 4.37 -20.18 3.74
CA LEU A 57 4.47 -19.82 5.16
C LEU A 57 3.12 -19.52 5.83
N ASN A 58 2.03 -19.57 5.05
CA ASN A 58 0.67 -19.21 5.46
C ASN A 58 0.59 -17.81 6.11
N VAL A 59 1.32 -16.84 5.55
CA VAL A 59 1.24 -15.41 5.90
C VAL A 59 0.90 -14.60 4.66
N THR A 60 0.14 -13.52 4.81
CA THR A 60 -0.21 -12.63 3.70
C THR A 60 0.50 -11.30 3.87
N CYS A 61 1.60 -11.12 3.14
CA CYS A 61 2.38 -9.88 3.12
C CYS A 61 1.88 -8.90 2.04
N ARG A 62 2.39 -7.67 2.03
CA ARG A 62 2.04 -6.64 1.03
C ARG A 62 2.81 -6.82 -0.28
N GLY A 63 4.04 -7.30 -0.21
CA GLY A 63 4.95 -7.48 -1.35
C GLY A 63 6.40 -7.29 -0.92
N TRP A 64 7.32 -7.42 -1.88
CA TRP A 64 8.76 -7.24 -1.63
C TRP A 64 9.13 -5.75 -1.52
N GLY A 65 9.86 -5.38 -0.47
CA GLY A 65 10.33 -4.01 -0.24
C GLY A 65 11.74 -3.71 -0.75
N GLY A 66 12.49 -4.73 -1.17
CA GLY A 66 13.87 -4.58 -1.64
C GLY A 66 14.87 -5.48 -0.93
N SER A 67 14.79 -5.51 0.40
CA SER A 67 15.63 -6.36 1.28
C SER A 67 14.83 -7.28 2.21
N ALA A 68 13.52 -7.03 2.34
CA ALA A 68 12.60 -7.84 3.14
C ALA A 68 11.17 -7.73 2.59
N CYS A 69 10.30 -8.66 2.99
CA CYS A 69 8.87 -8.62 2.68
C CYS A 69 8.15 -7.60 3.59
N LEU A 70 7.24 -6.82 3.01
CA LEU A 70 6.54 -5.75 3.73
C LEU A 70 5.28 -6.28 4.43
N PRO A 71 4.98 -5.80 5.66
CA PRO A 71 3.74 -6.15 6.36
C PRO A 71 2.52 -5.67 5.56
N ARG A 72 1.40 -6.39 5.67
CA ARG A 72 0.16 -6.01 4.96
C ARG A 72 -0.37 -4.67 5.45
N ARG A 73 -0.20 -4.38 6.74
CA ARG A 73 -0.55 -3.12 7.41
C ARG A 73 0.69 -2.37 7.88
N GLY A 74 0.66 -1.04 7.82
CA GLY A 74 1.73 -0.20 8.38
C GLY A 74 3.08 -0.26 7.65
N ALA A 75 3.14 -0.84 6.44
CA ALA A 75 4.27 -0.66 5.54
C ALA A 75 4.47 0.84 5.26
N LYS A 76 5.73 1.30 5.31
CA LYS A 76 6.08 2.72 5.12
C LYS A 76 7.08 2.87 3.99
N ALA A 77 7.17 4.06 3.40
CA ALA A 77 8.17 4.36 2.39
C ALA A 77 9.57 3.99 2.86
N GLU A 78 9.95 4.30 4.11
CA GLU A 78 11.29 4.05 4.64
C GLU A 78 11.65 2.56 4.78
N SER A 79 10.67 1.64 4.69
CA SER A 79 10.92 0.20 4.63
C SER A 79 11.18 -0.33 3.22
N ILE A 80 11.09 0.53 2.20
CA ILE A 80 11.46 0.23 0.81
C ILE A 80 12.93 0.59 0.60
N THR A 81 13.74 -0.42 0.30
CA THR A 81 15.21 -0.35 0.16
C THR A 81 15.69 -0.57 -1.27
N ASP A 82 14.79 -0.91 -2.20
CA ASP A 82 15.06 -1.00 -3.64
C ASP A 82 14.52 0.27 -4.34
N PRO A 83 15.36 0.99 -5.12
CA PRO A 83 14.96 2.22 -5.78
C PRO A 83 13.89 2.00 -6.85
N ALA A 84 13.96 0.92 -7.63
CA ALA A 84 12.98 0.64 -8.69
C ALA A 84 11.60 0.31 -8.08
N ILE A 85 11.58 -0.29 -6.89
CA ILE A 85 10.36 -0.50 -6.12
C ILE A 85 9.84 0.82 -5.52
N CYS A 86 10.73 1.71 -5.07
CA CYS A 86 10.34 3.02 -4.51
C CYS A 86 9.62 3.91 -5.53
N GLU A 87 10.15 4.00 -6.75
CA GLU A 87 9.56 4.78 -7.86
C GLU A 87 8.18 4.26 -8.29
N GLN A 88 7.87 2.99 -8.00
CA GLN A 88 6.59 2.34 -8.34
C GLN A 88 5.77 1.94 -7.10
N ALA A 89 6.14 2.42 -5.91
CA ALA A 89 5.62 1.94 -4.63
C ALA A 89 4.09 2.10 -4.49
N LEU A 90 3.54 3.17 -5.07
CA LEU A 90 2.10 3.40 -5.05
C LEU A 90 1.35 2.35 -5.87
N MET A 91 1.88 1.93 -7.03
CA MET A 91 1.23 0.92 -7.89
C MET A 91 1.50 -0.51 -7.41
N LEU A 92 2.75 -0.84 -7.07
CA LEU A 92 3.15 -2.20 -6.68
C LEU A 92 2.72 -2.56 -5.27
N LEU A 93 2.76 -1.60 -4.34
CA LEU A 93 2.61 -1.85 -2.91
C LEU A 93 1.48 -1.03 -2.29
N GLY A 94 0.88 -0.05 -2.98
CA GLY A 94 -0.09 0.87 -2.36
C GLY A 94 0.52 1.67 -1.20
N VAL A 95 1.77 2.10 -1.36
CA VAL A 95 2.52 2.95 -0.41
C VAL A 95 2.87 4.25 -1.12
N GLU A 96 2.41 5.38 -0.59
CA GLU A 96 2.79 6.70 -1.09
C GLU A 96 4.26 7.00 -0.77
N THR A 97 4.98 7.56 -1.75
CA THR A 97 6.40 7.92 -1.66
C THR A 97 6.60 9.27 -2.34
N LEU A 98 7.70 9.96 -2.00
CA LEU A 98 8.15 11.16 -2.71
C LEU A 98 9.27 10.86 -3.73
N GLY A 99 9.63 9.58 -3.92
CA GLY A 99 10.75 9.15 -4.77
C GLY A 99 11.99 8.72 -3.97
N TRP A 100 13.07 8.41 -4.69
CA TRP A 100 14.34 7.99 -4.12
C TRP A 100 15.32 9.15 -3.87
N GLY A 101 15.96 9.13 -2.70
CA GLY A 101 17.05 10.05 -2.33
C GLY A 101 18.08 9.36 -1.46
N GLY A 102 18.72 8.30 -1.97
CA GLY A 102 19.58 7.39 -1.20
C GLY A 102 18.82 6.38 -0.33
N LYS A 103 17.54 6.65 -0.07
CA LYS A 103 16.52 5.75 0.44
C LYS A 103 15.15 6.20 -0.08
N CYS A 104 14.11 5.39 0.12
CA CYS A 104 12.76 5.77 -0.25
C CYS A 104 12.16 6.78 0.75
N LEU A 105 11.58 7.87 0.23
CA LEU A 105 11.11 9.01 1.02
C LEU A 105 9.61 8.97 1.26
N ALA A 106 9.18 9.17 2.51
CA ALA A 106 7.76 9.24 2.89
C ALA A 106 7.15 10.62 2.55
N PRO A 107 5.83 10.70 2.31
CA PRO A 107 5.10 11.97 2.28
C PRO A 107 5.41 12.82 3.52
N GLY A 108 5.68 14.11 3.31
CA GLY A 108 6.09 15.01 4.39
C GLY A 108 7.55 14.90 4.85
N ALA A 109 8.39 14.06 4.22
CA ALA A 109 9.83 14.11 4.42
C ALA A 109 10.42 15.41 3.85
N ALA A 110 10.55 16.43 4.70
CA ALA A 110 11.17 17.69 4.32
C ALA A 110 12.67 17.50 4.01
N CYS A 111 13.14 18.10 2.92
CA CYS A 111 14.55 18.03 2.54
C CYS A 111 15.49 18.61 3.61
N GLY A 112 15.02 19.57 4.42
CA GLY A 112 15.75 20.11 5.57
C GLY A 112 16.11 19.09 6.66
N ASP A 113 15.28 18.07 6.87
CA ASP A 113 15.53 17.02 7.88
C ASP A 113 16.53 15.95 7.40
N SER A 114 16.83 15.92 6.10
CA SER A 114 17.62 14.84 5.49
C SER A 114 19.03 14.73 6.05
N LYS A 115 19.64 15.85 6.46
CA LYS A 115 20.95 15.87 7.11
C LYS A 115 20.92 15.26 8.51
N ALA A 116 19.93 15.62 9.31
CA ALA A 116 19.78 15.12 10.68
C ALA A 116 19.36 13.64 10.73
N ARG A 117 18.52 13.19 9.78
CA ARG A 117 17.94 11.85 9.80
C ARG A 117 18.70 10.83 8.95
N PHE A 118 19.37 11.26 7.87
CA PHE A 118 19.98 10.37 6.87
C PHE A 118 21.43 10.74 6.53
N GLY A 119 22.02 11.78 7.16
CA GLY A 119 23.40 12.23 6.89
C GLY A 119 23.60 12.93 5.54
N LEU A 120 22.52 13.15 4.78
CA LEU A 120 22.58 13.74 3.44
C LEU A 120 22.60 15.27 3.52
N THR A 121 23.52 15.92 2.81
CA THR A 121 23.48 17.38 2.66
C THR A 121 22.51 17.71 1.53
N CYS A 122 21.26 18.02 1.85
CA CYS A 122 20.31 18.52 0.86
C CYS A 122 20.61 19.97 0.49
N ALA A 123 20.72 20.24 -0.81
CA ALA A 123 20.70 21.58 -1.39
C ALA A 123 19.25 22.08 -1.59
N GLY A 124 18.35 21.22 -2.10
CA GLY A 124 16.92 21.52 -2.22
C GLY A 124 16.08 20.35 -2.72
N TRP A 125 14.80 20.62 -3.02
CA TRP A 125 13.89 19.64 -3.60
C TRP A 125 13.78 19.85 -5.12
N GLY A 126 14.12 18.83 -5.91
CA GLY A 126 14.03 18.87 -7.37
C GLY A 126 12.60 18.71 -7.91
N GLY A 127 11.66 18.24 -7.09
CA GLY A 127 10.28 17.97 -7.48
C GLY A 127 9.91 16.49 -7.30
N SER A 128 10.83 15.59 -7.64
CA SER A 128 10.71 14.12 -7.47
C SER A 128 11.83 13.50 -6.61
N SER A 129 12.81 14.30 -6.17
CA SER A 129 13.90 13.84 -5.30
C SER A 129 14.52 14.99 -4.51
N CYS A 130 15.21 14.64 -3.42
CA CYS A 130 16.17 15.55 -2.77
C CYS A 130 17.39 15.71 -3.66
N LEU A 131 17.93 16.93 -3.73
CA LEU A 131 19.14 17.24 -4.49
C LEU A 131 20.33 17.40 -3.53
N ALA A 132 21.47 16.82 -3.88
CA ALA A 132 22.77 17.10 -3.29
C ALA A 132 23.36 18.43 -3.83
N PRO A 133 24.42 19.00 -3.21
CA PRO A 133 25.02 20.26 -3.67
C PRO A 133 25.74 20.14 -5.02
N ASP A 134 26.06 18.92 -5.44
CA ASP A 134 26.72 18.53 -6.67
C ASP A 134 25.77 17.89 -7.71
N ASP A 135 24.47 17.80 -7.42
CA ASP A 135 23.47 17.25 -8.34
C ASP A 135 23.27 18.14 -9.58
N SER A 136 22.79 17.54 -10.67
CA SER A 136 22.49 18.27 -11.90
C SER A 136 21.11 18.94 -11.84
N ALA A 137 21.02 20.19 -12.34
CA ALA A 137 19.74 20.87 -12.55
C ALA A 137 18.73 20.10 -13.43
N ARG A 138 19.18 19.09 -14.20
CA ARG A 138 18.31 18.18 -14.94
C ARG A 138 17.33 17.38 -14.06
N LEU A 139 17.64 17.24 -12.76
CA LEU A 139 16.78 16.60 -11.77
C LEU A 139 15.71 17.57 -11.20
N ILE A 140 15.73 18.84 -11.62
CA ILE A 140 14.75 19.84 -11.21
C ILE A 140 13.59 19.86 -12.21
N THR A 141 12.47 19.25 -11.84
CA THR A 141 11.24 19.23 -12.67
C THR A 141 10.41 20.51 -12.56
N ASN A 142 10.63 21.33 -11.52
CA ASN A 142 10.01 22.65 -11.39
C ASN A 142 10.83 23.71 -12.15
N LYS A 143 10.26 24.25 -13.23
CA LYS A 143 10.90 25.28 -14.07
C LYS A 143 11.47 26.47 -13.28
N THR A 144 10.69 27.04 -12.35
CA THR A 144 11.12 28.22 -11.56
C THR A 144 12.30 27.89 -10.65
N ILE A 145 12.33 26.69 -10.06
CA ILE A 145 13.48 26.23 -9.26
C ILE A 145 14.70 25.98 -10.17
N CYS A 146 14.50 25.47 -11.39
CA CYS A 146 15.59 25.21 -12.34
C CYS A 146 16.24 26.50 -12.85
N GLU A 147 15.43 27.50 -13.22
CA GLU A 147 15.91 28.82 -13.66
C GLU A 147 16.69 29.57 -12.55
N ASN A 148 16.39 29.28 -11.28
CA ASN A 148 17.04 29.91 -10.11
C ASN A 148 18.00 28.96 -9.36
N SER A 149 18.32 27.78 -9.92
CA SER A 149 18.98 26.69 -9.19
C SER A 149 20.35 27.09 -8.63
N MET A 150 21.11 27.91 -9.36
CA MET A 150 22.42 28.37 -8.92
C MET A 150 22.32 29.35 -7.74
N ALA A 151 21.30 30.22 -7.76
CA ALA A 151 21.10 31.24 -6.73
C ALA A 151 20.47 30.67 -5.44
N TRP A 152 19.60 29.66 -5.56
CA TRP A 152 18.88 29.09 -4.42
C TRP A 152 19.55 27.85 -3.84
N LEU A 153 20.15 27.00 -4.70
CA LEU A 153 20.64 25.67 -4.34
C LEU A 153 22.15 25.50 -4.54
N GLY A 154 22.83 26.46 -5.19
CA GLY A 154 24.24 26.33 -5.61
C GLY A 154 24.46 25.39 -6.80
N ILE A 155 23.37 24.92 -7.44
CA ILE A 155 23.41 23.95 -8.54
C ILE A 155 23.44 24.69 -9.89
N PRO A 156 24.43 24.47 -10.76
CA PRO A 156 24.48 25.14 -12.07
C PRO A 156 23.32 24.69 -12.95
N SER A 157 22.53 25.66 -13.43
CA SER A 157 21.45 25.40 -14.38
C SER A 157 22.00 24.89 -15.70
N GLN A 158 21.38 23.84 -16.25
CA GLN A 158 21.61 23.44 -17.64
C GLN A 158 20.55 24.13 -18.49
N GLY A 159 20.94 25.28 -19.05
CA GLY A 159 20.07 26.14 -19.86
C GLY A 159 19.64 25.50 -21.18
#